data_AF-A0A1H4SWS5-F1
#
_entry.id   AF-A0A1H4SWS5-F1
#
_cell.length_a   1.000
_cell.length_b   1.000
_cell.length_c   1.000
_cell.angle_alpha   90.00
_cell.angle_beta   90.00
_cell.angle_gamma   90.00
#
_symmetry.space_group_name_H-M   'P 1'
#
loop_
_entity.id
_entity.type
_entity.pdbx_description
1 polymer ?
#
loop_
_entity_poly.entity_id
_entity_poly.type
_entity_poly.pdbx_seq_one_letter_code
_entity_poly.pdbx_strand_id
1 'polypeptide(L)'
;MKTYENFKIRLTTHAHKRYCERVQHISYEELTDQCNQQLYKREYDHNKNWFIHLSGVWWSYEVEGDVMKFLTCYGKTTANLPAGLKWAQRHNDSLDLQTIVS
;
A
#
# COMPACT_ATOMS: atom_id res chain seq x y z
N MET A 1 -8.37 16.32 -8.70
CA MET A 1 -7.44 15.18 -8.47
C MET A 1 -6.85 15.41 -7.09
N LYS A 2 -6.97 14.50 -6.12
CA LYS A 2 -6.40 14.72 -4.78
C LYS A 2 -4.89 14.48 -4.87
N THR A 3 -4.11 15.56 -4.86
CA THR A 3 -2.65 15.49 -4.81
C THR A 3 -2.25 15.23 -3.36
N TYR A 4 -1.43 14.20 -3.11
CA TYR A 4 -1.02 13.79 -1.77
C TYR A 4 0.23 14.55 -1.27
N GLU A 5 0.55 15.70 -1.86
CA GLU A 5 1.82 16.42 -1.69
C GLU A 5 2.11 16.90 -0.28
N ASN A 6 1.06 17.14 0.50
CA ASN A 6 1.18 17.60 1.89
C ASN A 6 0.93 16.47 2.89
N PHE A 7 0.81 15.21 2.44
CA PHE A 7 0.53 14.11 3.33
C PHE A 7 1.79 13.56 3.97
N LYS A 8 1.71 13.30 5.27
CA LYS A 8 2.71 12.49 5.99
C LYS A 8 2.24 11.05 6.07
N ILE A 9 3.11 10.13 5.69
CA ILE A 9 2.82 8.70 5.82
C ILE A 9 3.08 8.28 7.27
N ARG A 10 2.14 7.50 7.81
CA ARG A 10 2.28 6.82 9.11
C ARG A 10 1.93 5.35 8.96
N LEU A 11 2.88 4.47 9.25
CA LEU A 11 2.61 3.03 9.30
C LEU A 11 1.94 2.67 10.64
N THR A 12 0.92 1.84 10.63
CA THR A 12 0.53 1.14 11.86
C THR A 12 1.56 0.06 12.19
N THR A 13 1.64 -0.35 13.47
CA THR A 13 2.49 -1.49 13.87
C THR A 13 2.14 -2.75 13.09
N HIS A 14 0.85 -2.97 12.81
CA HIS A 14 0.40 -4.09 12.00
C HIS A 14 0.92 -4.00 10.55
N ALA A 15 0.81 -2.83 9.91
CA ALA A 15 1.29 -2.61 8.55
C ALA A 15 2.80 -2.86 8.40
N HIS A 16 3.60 -2.35 9.35
CA HIS A 16 5.05 -2.59 9.36
C HIS A 16 5.38 -4.07 9.56
N LYS A 17 4.75 -4.73 10.54
CA LYS A 17 4.95 -6.17 10.76
C LYS A 17 4.61 -7.00 9.51
N ARG A 18 3.51 -6.69 8.84
CA ARG A 18 3.11 -7.38 7.59
C ARG A 18 4.12 -7.19 6.47
N TYR A 19 4.71 -6.00 6.36
CA TYR A 19 5.75 -5.75 5.38
C TYR A 19 6.99 -6.60 5.66
N CYS A 20 7.43 -6.64 6.92
CA CYS A 20 8.55 -7.46 7.34
C CYS A 20 8.31 -8.97 7.08
N GLU A 21 7.09 -9.45 7.30
CA GLU A 21 6.71 -10.85 7.03
C GLU A 21 6.68 -11.20 5.54
N ARG A 22 6.30 -10.25 4.67
CA ARG A 22 5.93 -10.53 3.28
C ARG A 22 6.91 -10.00 2.24
N VAL A 23 7.81 -9.11 2.63
CA VAL A 23 8.61 -8.32 1.68
C VAL A 23 10.08 -8.37 2.03
N GLN A 24 10.45 -7.79 3.17
CA GLN A 24 11.81 -7.76 3.68
C GLN A 24 11.85 -7.20 5.10
N HIS A 25 12.83 -7.63 5.90
CA HIS A 25 13.09 -7.05 7.20
C HIS A 25 13.73 -5.66 7.05
N ILE A 26 13.05 -4.63 7.53
CA ILE A 26 13.48 -3.23 7.47
C ILE A 26 12.96 -2.49 8.72
N SER A 27 13.66 -1.46 9.17
CA SER A 27 13.16 -0.67 10.30
C SER A 27 11.89 0.12 9.93
N TYR A 28 11.14 0.49 10.95
CA TYR A 28 9.93 1.29 10.78
C TYR A 28 10.25 2.66 10.15
N GLU A 29 11.34 3.29 10.59
CA GLU A 29 11.78 4.61 10.13
C GLU A 29 12.20 4.56 8.66
N GLU A 30 13.08 3.63 8.29
CA GLU A 30 13.54 3.49 6.91
C GLU A 30 12.38 3.19 5.94
N LEU A 31 11.42 2.34 6.33
CA LEU A 31 10.25 2.06 5.49
C LEU A 31 9.34 3.29 5.34
N THR A 32 9.18 4.06 6.42
CA THR A 32 8.41 5.31 6.40
C THR A 32 9.08 6.32 5.48
N ASP A 33 10.39 6.47 5.56
CA ASP A 33 11.17 7.41 4.73
C ASP A 33 11.12 7.02 3.25
N GLN A 34 11.30 5.74 2.92
CA GLN A 34 11.17 5.26 1.54
C GLN A 34 9.79 5.58 0.96
N CYS A 35 8.73 5.32 1.72
CA CYS A 35 7.36 5.62 1.29
C CYS A 35 7.16 7.13 1.11
N ASN A 36 7.62 7.96 2.06
CA ASN A 36 7.48 9.42 1.97
C ASN A 36 8.28 10.00 0.79
N GLN A 37 9.48 9.48 0.51
CA GLN A 37 10.28 9.90 -0.63
C GLN A 37 9.59 9.62 -1.97
N GLN A 38 9.04 8.42 -2.15
CA GLN A 38 8.28 8.09 -3.37
C GLN A 38 6.99 8.90 -3.49
N LEU A 39 6.29 9.12 -2.36
CA LEU A 39 5.11 10.00 -2.34
C LEU A 39 5.46 11.42 -2.80
N TYR A 40 6.55 11.99 -2.26
CA TYR A 40 7.04 13.32 -2.62
C TYR A 40 7.44 13.41 -4.10
N LYS A 41 8.13 12.39 -4.61
CA LYS A 41 8.54 12.32 -6.03
C LYS A 41 7.38 12.03 -7.00
N ARG A 42 6.19 11.76 -6.48
CA ARG A 42 5.01 11.31 -7.25
C ARG A 42 5.26 9.99 -8.01
N GLU A 43 6.11 9.14 -7.44
CA GLU A 43 6.46 7.82 -7.98
C GLU A 43 5.57 6.74 -7.36
N TYR A 44 4.25 6.86 -7.57
CA TYR A 44 3.29 5.90 -7.02
C TYR A 44 2.07 5.71 -7.91
N ASP A 45 1.55 4.48 -7.93
CA ASP A 45 0.21 4.20 -8.42
C ASP A 45 -0.78 4.30 -7.27
N HIS A 46 -2.01 4.70 -7.55
CA HIS A 46 -3.07 4.69 -6.55
C HIS A 46 -4.41 4.42 -7.20
N ASN A 47 -5.38 3.97 -6.40
CA ASN A 47 -6.77 3.92 -6.83
C ASN A 47 -7.62 4.90 -6.00
N LYS A 48 -8.83 5.19 -6.47
CA LYS A 48 -9.79 6.02 -5.71
C LYS A 48 -10.37 5.30 -4.47
N ASN A 49 -10.04 4.03 -4.26
CA ASN A 49 -10.65 3.16 -3.26
C ASN A 49 -9.63 2.66 -2.23
N TRP A 50 -8.83 3.56 -1.65
CA TRP A 50 -8.04 3.27 -0.44
C TRP A 50 -6.79 2.41 -0.64
N PHE A 51 -6.26 2.31 -1.87
CA PHE A 51 -4.99 1.62 -2.15
C PHE A 51 -3.96 2.50 -2.83
N ILE A 52 -2.72 2.41 -2.37
CA ILE A 52 -1.56 3.11 -2.94
C ILE A 52 -0.39 2.13 -3.08
N HIS A 53 0.35 2.24 -4.18
CA HIS A 53 1.50 1.42 -4.49
C HIS A 53 2.77 2.20 -4.21
N LEU A 54 3.46 1.82 -3.13
CA LEU A 54 4.66 2.48 -2.63
C LEU A 54 5.61 1.42 -2.09
N SER A 55 6.91 1.63 -2.28
CA SER A 55 7.98 0.71 -1.87
C SER A 55 7.78 -0.71 -2.41
N GLY A 56 7.26 -0.81 -3.64
CA GLY A 56 7.07 -2.06 -4.38
C GLY A 56 5.89 -2.91 -3.91
N VAL A 57 4.98 -2.36 -3.10
CA VAL A 57 3.80 -3.10 -2.62
C VAL A 57 2.55 -2.24 -2.64
N TRP A 58 1.39 -2.90 -2.69
CA TRP A 58 0.10 -2.27 -2.44
C TRP A 58 -0.18 -2.16 -0.94
N TRP A 59 -0.49 -0.94 -0.51
CA TRP A 59 -0.93 -0.60 0.84
C TRP A 59 -2.42 -0.31 0.83
N SER A 60 -3.14 -0.81 1.83
CA SER A 60 -4.41 -0.18 2.19
C SER A 60 -4.15 0.98 3.15
N TYR A 61 -4.87 2.07 2.98
CA TYR A 61 -4.70 3.26 3.81
C TYR A 61 -6.01 3.95 4.10
N GLU A 62 -6.00 4.71 5.18
CA GLU A 62 -7.00 5.72 5.48
C GLU A 62 -6.36 7.10 5.54
N VAL A 63 -7.19 8.14 5.41
CA VAL A 63 -6.75 9.52 5.44
C VAL A 63 -7.41 10.22 6.63
N GLU A 64 -6.58 10.71 7.54
CA GLU A 64 -6.98 11.50 8.71
C GLU A 64 -6.28 12.86 8.64
N GLY A 65 -6.98 13.89 8.16
CA GLY A 65 -6.38 15.22 7.94
C GLY A 65 -5.29 15.19 6.86
N ASP A 66 -4.06 15.54 7.24
CA ASP A 66 -2.85 15.49 6.42
C ASP A 66 -2.03 14.20 6.65
N VAL A 67 -2.59 13.21 7.35
CA VAL A 67 -1.91 11.93 7.59
C VAL A 67 -2.51 10.84 6.73
N MET A 68 -1.64 10.16 5.96
CA MET A 68 -1.97 8.94 5.23
C MET A 68 -1.51 7.75 6.08
N LYS A 69 -2.48 7.07 6.69
CA LYS A 69 -2.21 6.00 7.65
C LYS A 69 -2.32 4.64 6.98
N PHE A 70 -1.21 3.91 6.94
CA PHE A 70 -1.15 2.58 6.33
C PHE A 70 -1.63 1.52 7.30
N LEU A 71 -2.65 0.78 6.87
CA LEU A 71 -3.35 -0.22 7.67
C LEU A 71 -2.78 -1.61 7.46
N THR A 72 -2.53 -2.00 6.21
CA THR A 72 -1.90 -3.29 5.89
C THR A 72 -1.15 -3.25 4.57
N CYS A 73 -0.21 -4.18 4.36
CA CYS A 73 0.45 -4.41 3.08
C CYS A 73 0.04 -5.77 2.51
N TYR A 74 -0.07 -5.86 1.19
CA TYR A 74 -0.44 -7.10 0.50
C TYR A 74 0.76 -7.88 -0.06
N GLY A 75 1.98 -7.40 0.19
CA GLY A 75 3.22 -8.02 -0.32
C GLY A 75 3.58 -7.52 -1.71
N LYS A 76 4.73 -7.98 -2.22
CA LYS A 76 5.15 -7.71 -3.61
C LYS A 76 4.26 -8.51 -4.55
N THR A 77 3.77 -7.84 -5.58
CA THR A 77 2.95 -8.48 -6.59
C THR A 77 3.11 -7.73 -7.91
N THR A 78 3.16 -8.47 -9.01
CA THR A 78 3.05 -7.91 -10.36
C THR A 78 1.61 -7.63 -10.75
N ALA A 79 0.64 -8.14 -9.98
CA ALA A 79 -0.77 -7.94 -10.23
C ALA A 79 -1.23 -6.55 -9.78
N ASN A 80 -2.13 -5.94 -10.56
CA ASN A 80 -2.85 -4.75 -10.12
C ASN A 80 -3.93 -5.16 -9.11
N LEU A 81 -3.56 -5.19 -7.83
CA LEU A 81 -4.44 -5.64 -6.75
C LEU A 81 -5.75 -4.85 -6.67
N PRO A 82 -5.78 -3.50 -6.81
CA PRO A 82 -7.02 -2.74 -6.95
C PRO A 82 -7.98 -3.25 -8.03
N ALA A 83 -7.46 -3.57 -9.22
CA ALA A 83 -8.26 -4.06 -10.33
C ALA A 83 -8.79 -5.47 -10.04
N GLY A 84 -7.94 -6.34 -9.48
CA GLY A 84 -8.34 -7.69 -9.07
C GLY A 84 -9.45 -7.67 -8.01
N LEU A 85 -9.31 -6.83 -6.97
CA LEU A 85 -10.32 -6.74 -5.90
C LEU A 85 -11.66 -6.23 -6.44
N LYS A 86 -11.62 -5.27 -7.37
CA LYS A 86 -12.83 -4.76 -8.04
C LYS A 86 -13.51 -5.83 -8.88
N TRP A 87 -12.75 -6.68 -9.54
CA TRP A 87 -13.29 -7.82 -10.29
C TRP A 87 -13.92 -8.85 -9.33
N ALA A 88 -13.19 -9.26 -8.29
CA ALA A 88 -13.66 -10.22 -7.29
C ALA A 88 -14.98 -9.77 -6.64
N GLN A 89 -15.07 -8.49 -6.25
CA GLN A 89 -16.31 -7.92 -5.69
C GLN A 89 -17.49 -8.00 -6.66
N ARG A 90 -17.27 -7.73 -7.96
CA ARG A 90 -18.33 -7.77 -8.98
C ARG A 90 -18.84 -9.17 -9.29
N HIS A 91 -17.95 -10.15 -9.17
CA HIS A 91 -18.22 -11.54 -9.54
C HIS A 91 -18.48 -12.45 -8.32
N ASN A 92 -18.51 -11.88 -7.11
CA ASN A 92 -18.59 -12.63 -5.85
C ASN A 92 -17.51 -13.73 -5.77
N ASP A 93 -16.30 -13.36 -6.19
CA ASP A 93 -15.12 -14.22 -6.21
C ASP A 93 -14.11 -13.75 -5.14
N SER A 94 -13.01 -14.48 -4.99
CA SER A 94 -11.93 -14.20 -4.05
C SER A 94 -10.58 -14.15 -4.75
N LEU A 95 -9.67 -13.32 -4.24
CA LEU A 95 -8.28 -13.32 -4.68
C LEU A 95 -7.45 -14.13 -3.69
N ASP A 96 -6.80 -15.19 -4.18
CA ASP A 96 -5.77 -15.86 -3.40
C ASP A 96 -4.45 -15.11 -3.50
N LEU A 97 -4.14 -14.36 -2.44
CA LEU A 97 -2.92 -13.58 -2.35
C LEU A 97 -1.65 -14.44 -2.43
N GLN A 98 -1.69 -15.74 -2.10
CA GLN A 98 -0.51 -16.62 -2.14
C GLN A 98 -0.04 -16.92 -3.57
N THR A 99 -0.95 -16.84 -4.54
CA THR A 99 -0.67 -17.17 -5.95
C THR A 99 -0.21 -15.98 -6.78
N ILE A 100 -0.31 -14.77 -6.24
CA ILE A 100 0.01 -13.51 -6.93
C ILE A 100 1.25 -12.82 -6.33
N VAL A 101 1.95 -13.46 -5.39
CA VAL A 101 3.22 -12.96 -4.85
C VAL A 101 4.35 -13.28 -5.82
N SER A 102 5.23 -12.31 -6.04
CA SER A 102 6.42 -12.43 -6.90
C SER A 102 7.66 -12.87 -6.14
#